data_AF-A0A7X7K2Z0-F1
#
_entry.id   AF-A0A7X7K2Z0-F1
#
_cell.length_a   1.000
_cell.length_b   1.000
_cell.length_c   1.000
_cell.angle_alpha   90.00
_cell.angle_beta   90.00
_cell.angle_gamma   90.00
#
_symmetry.space_group_name_H-M   'P 1'
#
loop_
_entity.id
_entity.type
_entity.pdbx_description
1 polymer ?
#
loop_
_entity_poly.entity_id
_entity_poly.type
_entity_poly.pdbx_seq_one_letter_code
_entity_poly.pdbx_strand_id
1 'polypeptide(L)'
;MDILDEPVPYPPEVAEFDAEAAATKYRILAFGDSNTQCSRWPREERWSGLLEALLGPHACVVNSGLGGTSSSLGLFRWERDAAPIRPHCVVINYVLNDSHIRHYECRSSYVVQCTADRMDLNLRT
;
A
#
# COMPACT_ATOMS: atom_id res chain seq x y z
N MET A 1 -23.06 5.56 14.08
CA MET A 1 -21.90 4.76 13.69
C MET A 1 -20.71 5.62 14.04
N ASP A 2 -19.94 5.23 15.04
CA ASP A 2 -18.71 5.96 15.36
C ASP A 2 -17.74 5.75 14.19
N ILE A 3 -16.90 6.74 13.88
CA ILE A 3 -15.86 6.61 12.84
C ILE A 3 -14.86 5.48 13.20
N LEU A 4 -14.82 5.10 14.48
CA LEU A 4 -14.04 3.98 15.01
C LEU A 4 -14.69 2.61 14.78
N ASP A 5 -15.98 2.56 14.39
CA ASP A 5 -16.71 1.32 14.12
C ASP A 5 -16.65 0.90 12.64
N GLU A 6 -16.06 1.72 11.77
CA GLU A 6 -15.90 1.36 10.36
C GLU A 6 -14.88 0.21 10.21
N PRO A 7 -15.26 -0.92 9.58
CA PRO A 7 -14.35 -2.04 9.41
C PRO A 7 -13.16 -1.59 8.58
N VAL A 8 -11.95 -1.79 9.11
CA VAL A 8 -10.72 -1.43 8.40
C VAL A 8 -10.67 -2.22 7.08
N PRO A 9 -10.68 -1.56 5.92
CA PRO A 9 -10.69 -2.25 4.65
C PRO A 9 -9.42 -3.09 4.50
N TYR A 10 -9.61 -4.38 4.25
CA TYR A 10 -8.55 -5.34 3.98
C TYR A 10 -8.40 -5.51 2.46
N PRO A 11 -7.21 -5.35 1.87
CA PRO A 11 -7.04 -5.50 0.43
C PRO A 11 -7.47 -6.91 -0.02
N PRO A 12 -8.40 -7.07 -1.00
CA PRO A 12 -8.95 -8.37 -1.36
C PRO A 12 -7.89 -9.39 -1.76
N GLU A 13 -6.90 -8.98 -2.57
CA GLU A 13 -5.83 -9.87 -3.02
C GLU A 13 -4.93 -10.33 -1.88
N VAL A 14 -4.84 -9.57 -0.78
CA VAL A 14 -4.14 -10.01 0.43
C VAL A 14 -5.01 -11.01 1.21
N ALA A 15 -6.33 -10.80 1.28
CA ALA A 15 -7.24 -11.67 2.03
C ALA A 15 -7.34 -13.06 1.40
N GLU A 16 -7.29 -13.09 0.07
CA GLU A 16 -7.42 -14.30 -0.74
C GLU A 16 -6.06 -14.98 -1.01
N PHE A 17 -4.95 -14.39 -0.57
CA PHE A 17 -3.62 -14.92 -0.86
C PHE A 17 -3.32 -16.21 -0.09
N ASP A 18 -3.08 -17.29 -0.84
CA ASP A 18 -2.55 -18.54 -0.30
C ASP A 18 -1.04 -18.63 -0.55
N ALA A 19 -0.27 -18.45 0.53
CA ALA A 19 1.18 -18.48 0.48
C ALA A 19 1.76 -19.87 0.20
N GLU A 20 1.02 -20.94 0.48
CA GLU A 20 1.44 -22.31 0.19
C GLU A 20 1.16 -22.67 -1.27
N ALA A 21 0.01 -22.27 -1.82
CA ALA A 21 -0.26 -22.39 -3.25
C ALA A 21 0.73 -21.59 -4.11
N ALA A 22 1.26 -20.48 -3.60
CA ALA A 22 2.27 -19.65 -4.25
C ALA A 22 3.72 -19.93 -3.80
N ALA A 23 3.98 -21.06 -3.12
CA ALA A 23 5.30 -21.35 -2.55
C ALA A 23 6.43 -21.38 -3.60
N THR A 24 6.14 -21.88 -4.81
CA THR A 24 7.10 -22.00 -5.92
C THR A 24 7.20 -20.76 -6.80
N LYS A 25 6.36 -19.75 -6.58
CA LYS A 25 6.33 -18.53 -7.40
C LYS A 25 7.21 -17.43 -6.81
N TYR A 26 7.76 -16.59 -7.68
CA TYR A 26 8.34 -15.32 -7.28
C TYR A 26 7.25 -14.33 -6.87
N ARG A 27 6.99 -14.24 -5.57
CA ARG A 27 6.01 -13.34 -4.95
C ARG A 27 6.49 -11.89 -4.92
N ILE A 28 5.70 -11.00 -5.54
CA ILE A 28 5.87 -9.55 -5.52
C ILE A 28 4.68 -8.94 -4.78
N LEU A 29 4.95 -8.06 -3.82
CA LEU A 29 3.92 -7.27 -3.17
C LEU A 29 3.91 -5.85 -3.75
N ALA A 30 2.78 -5.44 -4.32
CA ALA A 30 2.51 -4.05 -4.66
C ALA A 30 1.88 -3.37 -3.43
N PHE A 31 2.64 -2.53 -2.73
CA PHE A 31 2.24 -1.96 -1.44
C PHE A 31 2.12 -0.44 -1.54
N GLY A 32 0.93 0.11 -1.34
CA GLY A 32 0.75 1.54 -1.55
C GLY A 32 -0.66 2.08 -1.39
N ASP A 33 -0.87 3.23 -2.00
CA ASP A 33 -2.11 4.00 -1.93
C ASP A 33 -3.14 3.66 -3.04
N SER A 34 -4.02 4.60 -3.38
CA SER A 34 -5.02 4.46 -4.45
C SER A 34 -4.43 4.22 -5.83
N ASN A 35 -3.20 4.68 -6.11
CA ASN A 35 -2.50 4.40 -7.37
C ASN A 35 -2.01 2.95 -7.42
N THR A 36 -1.75 2.35 -6.25
CA THR A 36 -1.51 0.91 -6.17
C THR A 36 -2.83 0.16 -6.28
N GLN A 37 -3.85 0.59 -5.53
CA GLN A 37 -5.15 -0.06 -5.46
C GLN A 37 -5.84 -0.16 -6.82
N CYS A 38 -5.76 0.90 -7.64
CA CYS A 38 -6.43 0.99 -8.94
C CYS A 38 -7.90 0.53 -8.89
N SER A 39 -8.65 0.95 -7.86
CA SER A 39 -9.99 0.42 -7.55
C SER A 39 -11.04 0.59 -8.65
N ARG A 40 -10.79 1.49 -9.61
CA ARG A 40 -11.68 1.74 -10.76
C ARG A 40 -11.49 0.75 -11.91
N TRP A 41 -10.44 -0.06 -11.86
CA TRP A 41 -10.05 -0.96 -12.94
C TRP A 41 -10.18 -2.42 -12.51
N PRO A 42 -10.56 -3.32 -13.43
CA PRO A 42 -10.47 -4.76 -13.20
C PRO A 42 -8.99 -5.16 -13.07
N ARG A 43 -8.73 -6.30 -12.45
CA ARG A 43 -7.37 -6.70 -12.02
C ARG A 43 -6.37 -6.67 -13.17
N GLU A 44 -6.76 -7.21 -14.32
CA GLU A 44 -5.99 -7.33 -15.55
C GLU A 44 -5.59 -5.98 -16.17
N GLU A 45 -6.31 -4.90 -15.84
CA GLU A 45 -6.02 -3.54 -16.32
C GLU A 45 -5.24 -2.71 -15.28
N ARG A 46 -5.12 -3.19 -14.03
CA ARG A 46 -4.25 -2.55 -13.02
C ARG A 46 -2.80 -2.78 -13.39
N TRP A 47 -1.93 -1.83 -13.06
CA TRP A 47 -0.49 -2.02 -13.31
C TRP A 47 0.07 -3.27 -12.60
N SER A 48 -0.49 -3.67 -11.45
CA SER A 48 -0.09 -4.89 -10.75
C SER A 48 -0.46 -6.16 -11.54
N GLY A 49 -1.64 -6.19 -12.17
CA GLY A 49 -2.06 -7.30 -13.03
C GLY A 49 -1.29 -7.33 -14.35
N LEU A 50 -1.05 -6.16 -14.96
CA LEU A 50 -0.20 -6.04 -16.15
C LEU A 50 1.23 -6.52 -15.86
N LEU A 51 1.80 -6.15 -14.70
CA LEU A 51 3.12 -6.62 -14.28
C LEU A 51 3.15 -8.14 -14.12
N GLU A 52 2.14 -8.74 -13.48
CA GLU A 52 2.07 -10.19 -13.34
C GLU A 52 2.00 -10.89 -14.70
N ALA A 53 1.17 -10.38 -15.62
CA ALA A 53 1.05 -10.93 -16.96
C ALA A 53 2.38 -10.87 -17.74
N LEU A 54 3.13 -9.77 -17.60
CA LEU A 54 4.45 -9.61 -18.23
C LEU A 54 5.50 -10.56 -17.66
N LEU A 55 5.45 -10.85 -16.35
CA LEU A 55 6.39 -11.77 -15.69
C LEU A 55 6.05 -13.25 -15.94
N GLY A 56 4.83 -13.54 -16.36
CA GLY A 56 4.38 -14.88 -16.69
C GLY A 56 4.17 -15.79 -15.47
N PRO A 57 4.02 -17.11 -15.69
CA PRO A 57 3.48 -18.03 -14.68
C PRO A 57 4.39 -18.26 -13.46
N HIS A 58 5.66 -17.85 -13.54
CA HIS A 58 6.64 -18.03 -12.48
C HIS A 58 6.58 -16.96 -11.40
N ALA A 59 5.82 -15.88 -11.62
CA ALA A 59 5.62 -14.83 -10.65
C ALA A 59 4.16 -14.73 -10.23
N CYS A 60 3.92 -14.13 -9.07
CA CYS A 60 2.61 -13.60 -8.73
C CYS A 60 2.78 -12.21 -8.10
N VAL A 61 1.88 -11.30 -8.47
CA VAL A 61 1.83 -9.94 -7.93
C VAL A 61 0.58 -9.81 -7.09
N VAL A 62 0.76 -9.49 -5.81
CA VAL A 62 -0.32 -9.27 -4.86
C VAL A 62 -0.52 -7.77 -4.69
N ASN A 63 -1.71 -7.28 -5.01
CA ASN A 63 -2.08 -5.89 -4.80
C ASN A 63 -2.52 -5.64 -3.35
N SER A 64 -1.68 -4.96 -2.60
CA SER A 64 -1.96 -4.47 -1.25
C SER A 64 -2.14 -2.95 -1.25
N GLY A 65 -2.80 -2.41 -2.27
CA GLY A 65 -3.14 -1.00 -2.37
C GLY A 65 -4.33 -0.62 -1.50
N LEU A 66 -4.21 0.45 -0.73
CA LEU A 66 -5.29 0.98 0.09
C LEU A 66 -5.47 2.48 -0.17
N GLY A 67 -6.56 2.85 -0.83
CA GLY A 67 -6.86 4.23 -1.21
C GLY A 67 -6.92 5.18 -0.02
N GLY A 68 -6.40 6.41 -0.20
CA GLY A 68 -6.42 7.45 0.84
C GLY A 68 -5.43 7.24 2.00
N THR A 69 -4.44 6.35 1.84
CA THR A 69 -3.49 6.02 2.91
C THR A 69 -2.07 6.50 2.61
N SER A 70 -1.31 6.84 3.66
CA SER A 70 0.11 7.21 3.59
C SER A 70 1.02 6.06 4.00
N SER A 71 2.33 6.24 3.83
CA SER A 71 3.33 5.27 4.31
C SER A 71 3.26 5.04 5.82
N SER A 72 2.82 6.03 6.62
CA SER A 72 2.60 5.86 8.06
C SER A 72 1.61 4.74 8.36
N LEU A 73 0.46 4.71 7.66
CA LEU A 73 -0.49 3.60 7.80
C LEU A 73 0.05 2.31 7.15
N GLY A 74 0.83 2.46 6.08
CA GLY A 74 1.58 1.35 5.48
C GLY A 74 2.44 0.60 6.51
N LEU A 75 3.16 1.32 7.37
CA LEU A 75 3.95 0.72 8.44
C LEU A 75 3.07 -0.07 9.43
N PHE A 76 1.96 0.51 9.88
CA PHE A 76 1.07 -0.14 10.86
C PHE A 76 0.39 -1.41 10.33
N ARG A 77 0.16 -1.48 9.01
CA ARG A 77 -0.47 -2.65 8.39
C ARG A 77 0.53 -3.65 7.82
N TRP A 78 1.84 -3.46 8.00
CA TRP A 78 2.86 -4.36 7.44
C TRP A 78 2.68 -5.82 7.89
N GLU A 79 2.54 -6.04 9.20
CA GLU A 79 2.34 -7.38 9.77
C GLU A 79 1.06 -8.05 9.28
N ARG A 80 0.05 -7.25 8.96
CA ARG A 80 -1.23 -7.72 8.46
C ARG A 80 -1.17 -8.01 6.97
N ASP A 81 -0.57 -7.12 6.18
CA ASP A 81 -0.75 -7.09 4.73
C ASP A 81 0.47 -7.54 3.92
N ALA A 82 1.66 -7.53 4.52
CA ALA A 82 2.91 -7.87 3.85
C ALA A 82 3.53 -9.16 4.41
N ALA A 83 3.58 -9.29 5.74
CA ALA A 83 4.21 -10.45 6.37
C ALA A 83 3.60 -11.81 5.94
N PRO A 84 2.26 -11.98 5.84
CA PRO A 84 1.67 -13.25 5.39
C PRO A 84 2.01 -13.61 3.95
N ILE A 85 2.27 -12.61 3.11
CA ILE A 85 2.61 -12.79 1.69
C ILE A 85 4.03 -13.36 1.53
N ARG A 86 4.91 -13.17 2.52
CA ARG A 86 6.34 -13.54 2.45
C ARG A 86 6.97 -13.09 1.11
N PRO A 87 6.87 -11.80 0.73
CA PRO A 87 7.26 -11.35 -0.61
C PRO A 87 8.78 -11.45 -0.80
N HIS A 88 9.20 -11.77 -2.03
CA HIS A 88 10.61 -11.68 -2.43
C HIS A 88 10.99 -10.26 -2.88
N CYS A 89 10.00 -9.50 -3.33
CA CYS A 89 10.15 -8.11 -3.75
C CYS A 89 8.91 -7.32 -3.31
N VAL A 90 9.13 -6.09 -2.84
CA VAL A 90 8.07 -5.15 -2.50
C VAL A 90 8.24 -3.89 -3.34
N VAL A 91 7.21 -3.53 -4.09
CA VAL A 91 7.12 -2.25 -4.80
C VAL A 91 6.31 -1.31 -3.91
N ILE A 92 6.97 -0.30 -3.33
CA ILE A 92 6.32 0.67 -2.44
C ILE A 92 5.92 1.92 -3.24
N ASN A 93 4.64 2.27 -3.20
CA ASN A 93 4.12 3.46 -3.88
C ASN A 93 3.16 4.25 -3.00
N TYR A 94 3.73 5.24 -2.30
CA TYR A 94 3.03 6.23 -1.49
C TYR A 94 3.33 7.66 -1.90
N VAL A 95 4.06 7.86 -3.01
CA VAL A 95 4.64 9.17 -3.35
C VAL A 95 3.57 10.24 -3.42
N LEU A 96 2.41 9.99 -4.03
CA LEU A 96 1.38 11.03 -4.15
C LEU A 96 0.73 11.37 -2.79
N ASN A 97 0.33 10.36 -2.02
CA ASN A 97 -0.30 10.61 -0.72
C ASN A 97 0.67 11.18 0.32
N ASP A 98 1.94 10.78 0.30
CA ASP A 98 2.97 11.30 1.18
C ASP A 98 3.48 12.67 0.72
N SER A 99 3.42 12.97 -0.59
CA SER A 99 3.80 14.27 -1.16
C SER A 99 2.82 15.40 -0.85
N HIS A 100 1.77 15.16 -0.05
CA HIS A 100 0.88 16.20 0.47
C HIS A 100 1.64 17.19 1.39
N ILE A 101 2.40 18.06 0.73
CA ILE A 101 2.85 19.36 1.17
C ILE A 101 1.59 20.26 1.18
N ARG A 102 0.91 20.29 2.34
CA ARG A 102 -0.16 21.22 2.79
C ARG A 102 -1.54 21.22 2.10
N HIS A 103 -2.54 20.65 2.79
CA HIS A 103 -3.67 21.40 3.37
C HIS A 103 -4.36 20.51 4.43
N TYR A 104 -3.88 20.60 5.67
CA TYR A 104 -4.41 19.85 6.81
C TYR A 104 -5.58 20.62 7.45
N GLU A 105 -6.76 20.55 6.85
CA GLU A 105 -8.00 21.04 7.48
C GLU A 105 -8.81 19.92 8.16
N CYS A 106 -8.43 18.65 7.98
CA CYS A 106 -9.11 17.53 8.62
C CYS A 106 -8.45 17.15 9.96
N ARG A 107 -9.15 17.48 11.07
CA ARG A 107 -8.73 17.27 12.46
C ARG A 107 -8.53 15.80 12.89
N SER A 108 -8.75 14.80 12.02
CA SER A 108 -8.54 13.38 12.36
C SER A 108 -7.14 12.86 12.04
N SER A 109 -6.26 13.65 11.41
CA SER A 109 -4.90 13.24 11.00
C SER A 109 -3.79 13.59 12.01
N TYR A 110 -4.15 13.80 13.27
CA TYR A 110 -3.35 14.56 14.25
C TYR A 110 -2.10 13.90 14.85
N VAL A 111 -1.63 12.74 14.36
CA VAL A 111 -0.47 12.07 14.96
C VAL A 111 0.58 11.77 13.89
N VAL A 112 1.13 12.83 13.28
CA VAL A 112 2.58 13.08 13.01
C VAL A 112 2.62 14.43 12.26
N GLN A 113 2.81 15.54 12.97
CA GLN A 113 3.10 16.83 12.32
C GLN A 113 4.62 16.98 12.15
N CYS A 114 5.10 17.00 10.91
CA CYS A 114 6.37 17.65 10.59
C CYS A 114 6.13 19.16 10.54
N THR A 115 6.63 19.90 11.53
CA THR A 115 6.66 21.36 11.46
C THR A 115 7.57 21.82 10.31
N ALA A 116 7.34 23.03 9.77
CA ALA A 116 8.17 23.59 8.70
C ALA A 116 9.66 23.62 9.11
N ASP A 117 9.94 23.95 10.37
CA ASP A 117 11.28 23.94 10.94
C ASP A 117 11.94 22.56 10.91
N ARG A 118 11.15 21.48 11.02
CA ARG A 118 11.63 20.09 10.98
C ARG A 118 11.89 19.60 9.55
N MET A 119 11.12 20.07 8.57
CA MET A 119 11.39 19.83 7.15
C MET A 119 12.69 20.52 6.71
N ASP A 120 12.91 21.77 7.09
CA ASP A 120 14.14 22.51 6.76
C ASP A 120 15.39 21.87 7.38
N LEU A 121 15.26 21.22 8.54
CA LEU A 121 16.33 20.45 9.18
C LEU A 121 16.64 19.15 8.43
N ASN A 122 15.61 18.44 7.93
CA ASN A 122 15.79 17.17 7.21
C ASN A 122 16.36 17.34 5.78
N LEU A 123 16.25 18.54 5.19
CA LEU A 123 16.78 18.86 3.86
C LEU A 123 18.23 19.38 3.87
N ARG A 124 18.81 19.60 5.06
CA ARG A 124 20.14 20.21 5.23
C ARG A 124 21.22 19.22 5.70
N THR A 125 20.96 17.92 5.68
CA THR A 125 21.95 16.85 5.92
C THR A 125 22.11 15.96 4.70
#